data_AF-A0AAD4ZYM9-F1
#
_entry.id   AF-A0AAD4ZYM9-F1
#
_cell.length_a   1.000
_cell.length_b   1.000
_cell.length_c   1.000
_cell.angle_alpha   90.00
_cell.angle_beta   90.00
_cell.angle_gamma   90.00
#
_symmetry.space_group_name_H-M   'P 1'
#
loop_
_entity.id
_entity.type
_entity.pdbx_description
1 polymer ?
#
loop_
_entity_poly.entity_id
_entity_poly.type
_entity_poly.pdbx_seq_one_letter_code
_entity_poly.pdbx_strand_id
1 'polypeptide(L)' 'MSAYVPLAVCMWEIMSRGQQPFFWAENREVINQLETGIRLPKPDLCPPALYSLMTRCWSYDPNDRPSFTELVCKIK' A
#
# COMPACT_ATOMS: atom_id res chain seq x y z
N MET A 1 -13.52 -5.92 3.87
CA MET A 1 -12.43 -5.38 3.02
C MET A 1 -12.65 -3.87 2.90
N SER A 2 -11.94 -3.07 3.68
CA SER A 2 -12.18 -1.62 3.75
C SER A 2 -11.45 -0.91 2.60
N ALA A 3 -12.09 0.06 1.94
CA ALA A 3 -11.73 0.69 0.67
C ALA A 3 -10.36 1.42 0.59
N TYR A 4 -9.48 1.26 1.59
CA TYR A 4 -8.20 1.96 1.71
C TYR A 4 -6.99 1.13 1.27
N VAL A 5 -7.11 -0.20 1.26
CA VAL A 5 -6.11 -1.10 0.66
C VAL A 5 -5.86 -0.79 -0.84
N PRO A 6 -6.91 -0.53 -1.67
CA PRO A 6 -6.74 -0.23 -3.09
C PRO A 6 -5.89 1.01 -3.37
N LEU A 7 -6.00 2.06 -2.56
CA LEU A 7 -5.25 3.31 -2.77
C LEU A 7 -3.74 3.07 -2.63
N ALA A 8 -3.35 2.32 -1.60
CA ALA A 8 -1.94 2.02 -1.36
C ALA A 8 -1.37 1.01 -2.36
N VAL A 9 -2.18 0.07 -2.85
CA VAL A 9 -1.81 -0.79 -3.99
C VAL A 9 -1.61 0.06 -5.25
N CYS A 10 -2.52 0.99 -5.55
CA CYS A 10 -2.39 1.87 -6.72
C CYS A 10 -1.16 2.79 -6.64
N MET A 11 -0.89 3.39 -5.47
CA MET A 11 0.35 4.14 -5.27
C MET A 11 1.59 3.28 -5.51
N TRP A 12 1.59 2.04 -5.02
CA TRP A 12 2.68 1.11 -5.24
C TRP A 12 2.86 0.76 -6.73
N GLU A 13 1.77 0.53 -7.46
CA GLU A 13 1.79 0.26 -8.90
C GLU A 13 2.38 1.44 -9.70
N ILE A 14 1.96 2.67 -9.40
CA ILE A 14 2.49 3.89 -10.01
C ILE A 14 4.00 4.00 -9.75
N MET A 15 4.43 3.81 -8.50
CA MET A 15 5.85 3.93 -8.11
C MET A 15 6.71 2.79 -8.67
N SER A 16 6.11 1.63 -8.92
CA SER A 16 6.76 0.46 -9.52
C SER A 16 6.68 0.46 -11.05
N ARG A 17 6.19 1.55 -11.66
CA ARG A 17 6.04 1.71 -13.12
C ARG A 17 5.16 0.62 -13.76
N GLY A 18 4.07 0.26 -13.09
CA GLY A 18 3.09 -0.71 -13.58
C GLY A 18 3.46 -2.17 -13.35
N GLN A 19 4.39 -2.46 -12.44
CA GLN A 19 4.61 -3.84 -12.01
C GLN A 19 3.35 -4.42 -11.35
N GLN A 20 3.17 -5.73 -11.52
CA GLN A 20 2.07 -6.45 -10.90
C GLN A 20 2.31 -6.57 -9.38
N PRO A 21 1.35 -6.11 -8.54
CA PRO A 21 1.44 -6.31 -7.10
C PRO A 21 1.30 -7.80 -6.77
N PHE A 22 2.09 -8.25 -5.78
CA PHE A 22 2.12 -9.65 -5.35
C PHE A 22 2.39 -10.64 -6.50
N PHE A 23 3.26 -10.29 -7.46
CA PHE A 23 3.56 -11.15 -8.62
C PHE A 23 4.05 -12.57 -8.25
N TRP A 24 4.53 -12.76 -7.02
CA TRP A 24 4.97 -14.05 -6.47
C TRP A 24 3.85 -14.88 -5.84
N ALA A 25 2.65 -14.33 -5.69
CA ALA A 25 1.53 -14.96 -4.99
C ALA A 25 0.36 -15.21 -5.95
N GLU A 26 -0.34 -16.33 -5.76
CA GLU A 26 -1.62 -16.55 -6.42
C GLU A 26 -2.71 -15.67 -5.79
N ASN A 27 -3.75 -15.32 -6.57
CA ASN A 27 -4.86 -14.46 -6.11
C ASN A 27 -5.50 -14.93 -4.79
N ARG A 28 -5.58 -16.25 -4.58
CA ARG A 28 -6.13 -16.84 -3.34
C ARG A 28 -5.23 -16.63 -2.13
N GLU A 29 -3.92 -16.58 -2.35
CA GLU A 29 -2.91 -16.45 -1.30
C GLU A 29 -2.64 -14.98 -0.93
N VAL A 30 -2.93 -14.04 -1.82
CA VAL A 30 -2.80 -12.59 -1.54
C VAL A 30 -3.58 -12.18 -0.29
N ILE A 31 -4.79 -12.73 -0.10
CA ILE A 31 -5.62 -12.42 1.08
C ILE A 31 -4.93 -12.94 2.35
N ASN A 32 -4.46 -14.18 2.36
CA ASN A 32 -3.74 -14.77 3.49
C ASN A 32 -2.46 -13.99 3.82
N GLN A 33 -1.71 -13.57 2.81
CA GLN A 33 -0.52 -12.74 2.98
C GLN A 33 -0.86 -11.38 3.61
N LEU A 34 -1.94 -10.74 3.17
CA LEU A 34 -2.40 -9.48 3.77
C LEU A 34 -2.86 -9.67 5.22
N GLU A 35 -3.56 -10.76 5.53
CA GLU A 35 -4.02 -11.08 6.89
C GLU A 35 -2.85 -11.41 7.83
N THR A 36 -1.80 -12.07 7.34
CA THR A 36 -0.57 -12.37 8.10
C THR A 36 0.37 -11.16 8.24
N GLY A 37 0.01 -10.01 7.68
CA GLY A 37 0.78 -8.77 7.80
C GLY A 37 1.83 -8.58 6.70
N ILE A 38 1.93 -9.49 5.73
CA ILE A 38 2.78 -9.28 4.55
C ILE A 38 2.23 -8.10 3.74
N ARG A 39 3.15 -7.26 3.27
CA ARG A 39 2.87 -6.06 2.46
C ARG A 39 3.81 -6.02 1.26
N LEU A 40 3.46 -5.20 0.27
CA LEU A 40 4.30 -5.00 -0.90
C LEU A 40 5.64 -4.34 -0.51
N PRO A 41 6.78 -4.78 -1.07
CA PRO A 41 8.08 -4.22 -0.75
C PRO A 41 8.22 -2.78 -1.27
N LYS A 42 9.17 -2.02 -0.72
CA LYS A 42 9.44 -0.66 -1.19
C LYS A 42 9.96 -0.69 -2.64
N PRO A 43 9.33 0.04 -3.59
CA PRO A 43 9.88 0.19 -4.94
C PRO A 43 11.24 0.93 -4.90
N ASP A 44 12.11 0.67 -5.88
CA ASP A 44 13.48 1.21 -5.90
C ASP A 44 13.51 2.74 -5.84
N LEU A 45 12.72 3.39 -6.70
CA LEU A 45 12.65 4.85 -6.82
C LEU A 45 11.68 5.49 -5.83
N CYS A 46 11.08 4.70 -4.91
CA CYS A 46 10.14 5.25 -3.96
C CYS A 46 10.85 5.96 -2.80
N PRO A 47 10.56 7.26 -2.56
CA PRO A 47 11.04 7.96 -1.38
C PRO A 47 10.59 7.25 -0.09
N PRO A 48 11.45 7.16 0.95
CA PRO A 48 11.08 6.51 2.21
C PRO A 48 9.85 7.11 2.89
N ALA A 49 9.66 8.42 2.76
CA ALA A 49 8.49 9.13 3.30
C ALA A 49 7.18 8.69 2.62
N LEU A 50 7.20 8.51 1.30
CA LEU A 50 6.04 8.04 0.53
C LEU A 50 5.74 6.57 0.83
N TYR A 51 6.77 5.73 0.96
CA TYR A 51 6.56 4.33 1.38
C TYR A 51 5.98 4.23 2.78
N SER A 52 6.44 5.07 3.72
CA SER A 52 5.87 5.15 5.07
C SER A 52 4.41 5.62 5.06
N LEU A 53 4.03 6.44 4.08
CA LEU A 53 2.64 6.84 3.87
C LEU A 53 1.81 5.65 3.35
N MET A 54 2.32 4.92 2.35
CA MET A 54 1.68 3.72 1.79
C MET A 54 1.45 2.64 2.86
N THR A 55 2.43 2.39 3.74
CA THR A 55 2.29 1.38 4.80
C THR A 55 1.23 1.75 5.83
N ARG A 56 1.06 3.04 6.15
CA ARG A 56 -0.03 3.50 7.03
C ARG A 56 -1.40 3.30 6.40
N CYS A 57 -1.54 3.50 5.09
CA CYS A 57 -2.77 3.17 4.36
C CYS A 57 -3.10 1.66 4.40
N TRP A 58 -2.10 0.80 4.58
CA TRP A 58 -2.28 -0.65 4.77
C TRP A 58 -2.50 -1.08 6.23
N SER A 59 -2.70 -0.14 7.17
CA SER A 59 -2.97 -0.51 8.57
C SER A 59 -4.24 -1.34 8.68
N TYR A 60 -4.20 -2.36 9.54
CA TYR A 60 -5.39 -3.16 9.84
C TYR A 60 -6.42 -2.32 10.61
N ASP A 61 -5.94 -1.53 11.58
CA ASP A 61 -6.76 -0.58 12.33
C ASP A 61 -7.19 0.58 11.42
N PRO A 62 -8.49 0.81 11.19
CA PRO A 62 -8.97 1.95 10.43
C PRO A 62 -8.59 3.32 11.04
N ASN A 63 -8.37 3.40 12.35
CA ASN A 63 -7.99 4.65 13.03
C ASN A 63 -6.55 5.09 12.73
N ASP A 64 -5.66 4.15 12.42
CA ASP A 64 -4.28 4.44 12.05
C ASP A 64 -4.13 4.89 10.59
N ARG A 65 -5.19 4.71 9.80
CA ARG A 65 -5.18 5.06 8.39
C ARG A 65 -5.33 6.58 8.24
N PRO A 66 -4.41 7.24 7.52
CA PRO A 66 -4.54 8.66 7.23
C PRO A 66 -5.78 8.90 6.36
N SER A 67 -6.46 10.01 6.60
CA SER A 67 -7.50 10.50 5.71
C SER A 67 -6.93 10.92 4.35
N PHE A 68 -7.77 10.94 3.32
CA PHE A 68 -7.35 11.38 1.98
C PHE A 68 -6.78 12.81 2.00
N THR A 69 -7.35 13.69 2.82
CA THR A 69 -6.85 15.06 3.02
C THR A 69 -5.43 15.09 3.57
N GLU A 70 -5.11 14.24 4.56
CA GLU A 70 -3.75 14.12 5.09
C GLU A 70 -2.76 13.57 4.06
N LEU A 71 -3.20 12.63 3.21
CA LEU A 71 -2.39 12.11 2.11
C LEU A 71 -2.02 13.21 1.12
N VAL A 72 -3.00 14.00 0.66
CA VAL A 72 -2.75 15.10 -0.29
C VAL A 72 -1.83 16.17 0.30
N CYS A 73 -1.99 16.51 1.58
CA CYS A 73 -1.11 17.48 2.25
C CYS A 73 0.33 16.98 2.39
N LYS A 74 0.55 15.67 2.55
CA LYS A 74 1.89 15.07 2.70
C LYS A 74 2.61 14.76 1.39
N ILE A 75 1.89 14.77 0.26
CA ILE A 75 2.44 14.49 -1.07
C ILE A 75 2.82 15.79 -1.83
N LYS A 76 2.53 16.97 -1.25
CA LYS A 76 3.03 18.27 -1.74
C LYS A 76 4.53 18.42 -1.52
#